data_AF-A0A397JN89-F1
#
_entry.id   AF-A0A397JN89-F1
#
_cell.length_a   1.000
_cell.length_b   1.000
_cell.length_c   1.000
_cell.angle_alpha   90.00
_cell.angle_beta   90.00
_cell.angle_gamma   90.00
#
_symmetry.space_group_name_H-M   'P 1'
#
loop_
_entity.id
_entity.type
_entity.pdbx_description
1 polymer ?
#
loop_
_entity_poly.entity_id
_entity_poly.type
_entity_poly.pdbx_seq_one_letter_code
_entity_poly.pdbx_strand_id
1 'polypeptide(L)'
;MWDNTKNDTYMHTNDSFIFSLKNGNIQNSILSRVAKPDCALYYYEKSYQNSYGPNFGGDSLYMYSSVSNFTMNNESHSSPNSERYEKQIRTTNQFSIVDYEVFKVNKKTT
;
A
#
# COMPACT_ATOMS: atom_id res chain seq x y z
N MET A 1 9.28 -5.33 -5.19
CA MET A 1 8.43 -5.91 -4.12
C MET A 1 9.22 -6.88 -3.26
N TRP A 2 8.74 -7.17 -2.05
CA TRP A 2 9.47 -7.95 -1.04
C TRP A 2 9.71 -9.42 -1.38
N ASP A 3 8.95 -9.98 -2.33
CA ASP A 3 9.15 -11.33 -2.85
C ASP A 3 9.06 -11.27 -4.39
N ASN A 4 10.17 -11.58 -5.06
CA ASN A 4 10.26 -11.57 -6.53
C ASN A 4 9.92 -12.93 -7.15
N THR A 5 9.50 -13.90 -6.35
CA THR A 5 9.09 -15.24 -6.80
C THR A 5 7.59 -15.34 -7.07
N LYS A 6 6.82 -14.29 -6.75
CA LYS A 6 5.37 -14.25 -6.96
C LYS A 6 5.02 -13.63 -8.31
N ASN A 7 3.96 -14.17 -8.91
CA ASN A 7 3.42 -13.71 -10.19
C ASN A 7 1.95 -13.33 -9.98
N ASP A 8 1.65 -12.04 -9.96
CA ASP A 8 0.30 -11.47 -9.96
C ASP A 8 -0.71 -12.20 -9.07
N THR A 9 -0.43 -12.21 -7.76
CA THR A 9 -1.25 -12.95 -6.80
C THR A 9 -1.58 -12.11 -5.58
N TYR A 10 -2.75 -12.36 -5.01
CA TYR A 10 -3.05 -11.90 -3.67
C TYR A 10 -2.31 -12.73 -2.63
N MET A 11 -1.93 -12.08 -1.53
CA MET A 11 -1.30 -12.71 -0.39
C MET A 11 -2.18 -12.52 0.85
N HIS A 12 -2.49 -13.64 1.49
CA HIS A 12 -3.29 -13.69 2.69
C HIS A 12 -2.54 -13.08 3.88
N THR A 13 -3.18 -12.19 4.63
CA THR A 13 -2.75 -11.79 5.99
C THR A 13 -3.88 -11.10 6.76
N ASN A 14 -3.93 -11.35 8.07
CA ASN A 14 -4.82 -10.65 9.00
C ASN A 14 -4.12 -9.46 9.70
N ASP A 15 -2.80 -9.41 9.64
CA ASP A 15 -1.99 -8.48 10.43
C ASP A 15 -1.69 -7.17 9.71
N SER A 16 -1.99 -7.09 8.41
CA SER A 16 -1.79 -5.87 7.64
C SER A 16 -2.76 -4.78 8.08
N PHE A 17 -2.30 -3.54 7.98
CA PHE A 17 -3.12 -2.36 8.18
C PHE A 17 -2.56 -1.22 7.34
N ILE A 18 -3.44 -0.30 6.96
CA ILE A 18 -3.09 0.96 6.34
C ILE A 18 -3.55 2.09 7.25
N PHE A 19 -2.82 3.20 7.26
CA PHE A 19 -3.19 4.34 8.09
C PHE A 19 -2.83 5.66 7.42
N SER A 20 -3.52 6.73 7.83
CA SER A 20 -3.17 8.10 7.48
C SER A 20 -3.09 8.96 8.73
N LEU A 21 -2.03 9.76 8.82
CA LEU A 21 -1.85 10.76 9.86
C LEU A 21 -2.24 12.13 9.28
N LYS A 22 -3.12 12.87 9.97
CA LYS A 22 -3.58 14.18 9.51
C LYS A 22 -2.80 15.30 10.20
N ASN A 23 -1.83 15.91 9.50
CA ASN A 23 -1.08 17.10 9.92
C ASN A 23 -0.75 17.19 11.43
N GLY A 24 -0.31 16.07 12.03
CA GLY A 24 0.03 15.99 13.46
C GLY A 24 -1.15 15.92 14.44
N ASN A 25 -2.40 15.98 13.98
CA ASN A 25 -3.58 15.73 14.81
C ASN A 25 -3.94 14.24 14.80
N ILE A 26 -3.45 13.51 15.81
CA ILE A 26 -3.69 12.07 15.98
C ILE A 26 -5.18 11.72 16.09
N GLN A 27 -6.02 12.64 16.62
CA GLN A 27 -7.47 12.38 16.76
C GLN A 27 -8.16 12.25 15.40
N ASN A 28 -7.60 12.84 14.36
CA ASN A 28 -8.12 12.76 12.99
C ASN A 28 -7.38 11.72 12.15
N SER A 29 -6.45 10.96 12.74
CA SER A 29 -5.78 9.86 12.06
C SER A 29 -6.74 8.70 11.83
N ILE A 30 -6.56 8.01 10.70
CA ILE A 30 -7.37 6.86 10.33
C ILE A 30 -6.48 5.63 10.40
N LEU A 31 -6.88 4.63 11.18
CA LEU A 31 -6.34 3.28 11.13
C LEU A 31 -7.38 2.37 10.49
N SER A 32 -6.98 1.68 9.43
CA SER A 32 -7.82 0.72 8.73
C SER A 32 -7.15 -0.65 8.71
N ARG A 33 -7.79 -1.64 9.34
CA ARG A 33 -7.32 -3.03 9.30
C ARG A 33 -7.88 -3.74 8.07
N VAL A 34 -7.37 -4.93 7.81
CA VAL A 34 -7.86 -5.79 6.72
C VAL A 34 -9.28 -6.28 7.03
N ALA A 35 -10.18 -6.10 6.06
CA ALA A 35 -11.53 -6.65 6.08
C ALA A 35 -11.63 -7.98 5.30
N LYS A 36 -10.80 -8.15 4.26
CA LYS A 36 -10.75 -9.37 3.44
C LYS A 36 -9.31 -9.93 3.39
N PRO A 37 -8.92 -10.81 4.34
CA PRO A 37 -7.58 -11.35 4.48
C PRO A 37 -6.97 -11.92 3.21
N ASP A 38 -7.74 -12.69 2.44
CA ASP A 38 -7.28 -13.32 1.20
C ASP A 38 -6.91 -12.33 0.09
N CYS A 39 -7.27 -11.05 0.24
CA CYS A 39 -6.94 -9.99 -0.70
C CYS A 39 -6.13 -8.86 -0.05
N ALA A 40 -5.50 -9.10 1.10
CA ALA A 40 -4.88 -8.04 1.90
C ALA A 40 -3.70 -7.35 1.21
N LEU A 41 -2.89 -8.10 0.48
CA LEU A 41 -1.73 -7.60 -0.27
C LEU A 41 -1.80 -8.14 -1.69
N TYR A 42 -1.32 -7.36 -2.67
CA TYR A 42 -1.20 -7.80 -4.05
C TYR A 42 0.25 -7.79 -4.48
N TYR A 43 0.71 -8.94 -4.97
CA TYR A 43 2.08 -9.15 -5.38
C TYR A 43 2.16 -9.21 -6.91
N TYR A 44 2.67 -8.12 -7.51
CA TYR A 44 2.99 -8.01 -8.93
C TYR A 44 4.10 -8.97 -9.39
N GLU A 45 3.95 -9.53 -10.59
CA GLU A 45 5.06 -10.21 -11.26
C GLU A 45 6.27 -9.28 -11.51
N LYS A 46 7.44 -9.87 -11.71
CA LYS A 46 8.73 -9.15 -11.77
C LYS A 46 8.77 -8.04 -12.83
N SER A 47 8.09 -8.22 -13.97
CA SER A 47 8.06 -7.26 -15.08
C SER A 47 7.46 -5.91 -14.66
N TYR A 48 6.48 -5.92 -13.75
CA TYR A 48 5.75 -4.73 -13.29
C TYR A 48 6.39 -4.04 -12.08
N GLN A 49 7.36 -4.68 -11.41
CA GLN A 49 7.94 -4.13 -10.17
C GLN A 49 8.81 -2.88 -10.39
N ASN A 50 9.13 -2.53 -11.64
CA ASN A 50 9.77 -1.24 -11.96
C ASN A 50 8.78 -0.07 -11.89
N SER A 51 7.51 -0.33 -12.22
CA SER A 51 6.46 0.68 -12.24
C SER A 51 5.55 0.63 -11.02
N TYR A 52 5.46 -0.51 -10.35
CA TYR A 52 4.61 -0.70 -9.17
C TYR A 52 5.43 -0.94 -7.90
N GLY A 53 5.05 -0.23 -6.85
CA GLY A 53 5.57 -0.43 -5.50
C GLY A 53 4.69 -1.38 -4.68
N PRO A 54 4.61 -1.19 -3.35
CA PRO A 54 3.67 -1.90 -2.50
C PRO A 54 2.21 -1.67 -2.94
N ASN A 55 1.41 -2.74 -2.90
CA ASN A 55 -0.03 -2.68 -3.13
C ASN A 55 -0.77 -3.42 -1.99
N PHE A 56 -1.61 -2.66 -1.30
CA PHE A 56 -2.50 -3.11 -0.25
C PHE A 56 -3.91 -3.21 -0.83
N GLY A 57 -4.48 -4.41 -0.78
CA GLY A 57 -5.87 -4.64 -1.15
C GLY A 57 -6.12 -4.81 -2.66
N GLY A 58 -5.09 -4.80 -3.50
CA GLY A 58 -5.25 -4.84 -4.96
C GLY A 58 -5.68 -3.52 -5.58
N ASP A 59 -6.19 -2.58 -4.78
CA ASP A 59 -6.67 -1.26 -5.22
C ASP A 59 -6.76 -0.23 -4.08
N SER A 60 -6.61 -0.66 -2.83
CA SER A 60 -7.01 0.14 -1.66
C SER A 60 -5.98 1.22 -1.37
N LEU A 61 -4.71 0.86 -1.54
CA LEU A 61 -3.58 1.78 -1.55
C LEU A 61 -2.45 1.13 -2.33
N TYR A 62 -1.97 1.77 -3.39
CA TYR A 62 -0.79 1.31 -4.11
C TYR A 62 0.07 2.45 -4.63
N MET A 63 1.36 2.16 -4.76
CA MET A 63 2.33 3.02 -5.43
C MET A 63 2.47 2.61 -6.89
N TYR A 64 2.37 3.57 -7.80
CA TYR A 64 2.57 3.34 -9.23
C TYR A 64 3.25 4.56 -9.89
N SER A 65 4.11 4.28 -10.86
CA SER A 65 4.79 5.26 -11.70
C SER A 65 5.18 4.67 -13.06
N SER A 66 4.65 5.24 -14.13
CA SER A 66 5.00 4.92 -15.52
C SER A 66 6.46 5.22 -15.88
N VAL A 67 7.10 6.14 -15.16
CA VAL A 67 8.51 6.52 -15.37
C VAL A 67 9.47 5.82 -14.40
N SER A 68 9.00 4.82 -13.65
CA SER A 68 9.79 4.08 -12.65
C SER A 68 10.43 4.96 -11.57
N ASN A 69 9.82 6.12 -11.31
CA ASN A 69 10.17 7.02 -10.21
C ASN A 69 8.90 7.52 -9.55
N PHE A 70 8.64 7.03 -8.33
CA PHE A 70 7.41 7.31 -7.60
C PHE A 70 7.25 8.78 -7.17
N THR A 71 8.33 9.58 -7.19
CA THR A 71 8.28 10.99 -6.77
C THR A 71 8.06 11.98 -7.91
N MET A 72 8.01 11.52 -9.16
CA MET A 72 7.93 12.39 -10.33
C MET A 72 6.51 12.59 -10.88
N ASN A 73 5.53 11.79 -10.46
CA ASN A 73 4.19 11.80 -11.03
C ASN A 73 3.08 11.61 -9.97
N ASN A 74 1.84 11.80 -10.41
CA ASN A 74 0.62 11.70 -9.61
C ASN A 74 -0.16 10.41 -9.98
N GLU A 75 0.55 9.28 -10.03
CA GLU A 75 0.00 8.02 -10.55
C GLU A 75 -0.24 6.97 -9.46
N SER A 76 0.23 7.23 -8.23
CA SER A 76 -0.14 6.41 -7.08
C SER A 76 -1.60 6.64 -6.70
N HIS A 77 -2.23 5.63 -6.10
CA HIS A 77 -3.68 5.61 -6.01
C HIS A 77 -4.19 4.94 -4.71
N SER A 78 -5.34 5.39 -4.24
CA SER A 78 -6.10 4.81 -3.14
C SER A 78 -7.58 4.76 -3.53
N SER A 79 -8.13 3.55 -3.66
CA SER A 79 -9.55 3.40 -4.00
C SER A 79 -10.42 3.73 -2.79
N PRO A 80 -11.36 4.68 -2.91
CA PRO A 80 -12.28 5.03 -1.84
C PRO A 80 -13.33 3.92 -1.58
N ASN A 81 -13.54 3.06 -2.58
CA ASN A 81 -14.59 2.03 -2.58
C ASN A 81 -14.02 0.61 -2.41
N SER A 82 -12.78 0.48 -1.91
CA SER A 82 -12.26 -0.84 -1.61
C SER A 82 -12.90 -1.40 -0.34
N GLU A 83 -13.40 -2.62 -0.44
CA GLU A 83 -13.87 -3.41 0.69
C GLU A 83 -12.78 -4.32 1.28
N ARG A 84 -11.50 -4.16 0.89
CA ARG A 84 -10.40 -5.00 1.38
C ARG A 84 -9.87 -4.55 2.73
N TYR A 85 -10.05 -3.27 3.03
CA TYR A 85 -9.68 -2.63 4.28
C TYR A 85 -10.92 -1.94 4.86
N GLU A 86 -11.06 -1.95 6.19
CA GLU A 86 -12.29 -1.53 6.89
C GLU A 86 -12.68 -0.05 6.67
N LYS A 87 -11.70 0.83 6.44
CA LYS A 87 -11.86 2.28 6.37
C LYS A 87 -11.05 2.87 5.23
N GLN A 88 -11.65 3.83 4.56
CA GLN A 88 -10.98 4.70 3.60
C GLN A 88 -9.99 5.63 4.32
N ILE A 89 -8.73 5.66 3.87
CA ILE A 89 -7.69 6.52 4.48
C ILE A 89 -7.48 7.85 3.76
N ARG A 90 -8.00 8.00 2.54
CA ARG A 90 -7.90 9.20 1.69
C ARG A 90 -9.19 9.41 0.90
N THR A 91 -9.64 10.65 0.78
CA THR A 91 -10.84 11.03 0.00
C THR A 91 -10.59 11.09 -1.50
N THR A 92 -9.36 11.38 -1.92
CA THR A 92 -8.97 11.47 -3.33
C THR A 92 -8.29 10.19 -3.79
N ASN A 93 -8.59 9.81 -5.03
CA ASN A 93 -8.11 8.60 -5.66
C ASN A 93 -6.60 8.66 -5.93
N GLN A 94 -6.17 9.57 -6.80
CA GLN A 94 -4.76 9.73 -7.17
C GLN A 94 -4.02 10.65 -6.19
N PHE A 95 -2.74 10.38 -5.99
CA PHE A 95 -1.84 11.24 -5.21
C PHE A 95 -0.38 11.14 -5.68
N SER A 96 0.33 12.26 -5.54
CA SER A 96 1.77 12.35 -5.74
C SER A 96 2.50 12.00 -4.46
N ILE A 97 3.67 11.38 -4.59
CA ILE A 97 4.54 11.05 -3.46
C ILE A 97 5.68 12.07 -3.46
N VAL A 98 5.86 12.77 -2.35
CA VAL A 98 7.01 13.67 -2.19
C VAL A 98 8.25 12.88 -1.76
N ASP A 99 8.04 11.94 -0.83
CA ASP A 99 9.07 11.05 -0.31
C ASP A 99 8.44 9.74 0.19
N TYR A 100 9.23 8.67 0.27
CA TYR A 100 8.80 7.39 0.83
C TYR A 100 9.95 6.66 1.53
N GLU A 101 9.63 6.03 2.65
CA GLU A 101 10.57 5.24 3.45
C GLU A 101 10.03 3.83 3.66
N VAL A 102 10.91 2.83 3.65
CA VAL A 102 10.55 1.43 3.89
C VAL A 102 11.40 0.88 5.02
N PHE A 103 10.72 0.42 6.07
CA PHE A 103 11.37 -0.13 7.26
C PHE A 103 11.10 -1.63 7.40
N LYS A 104 12.15 -2.39 7.73
CA LYS A 104 12.04 -3.79 8.15
C LYS A 104 12.44 -3.90 9.62
N VAL A 105 11.49 -4.31 10.45
CA VAL A 105 11.72 -4.54 11.88
C VAL A 105 12.13 -6.00 12.08
N ASN A 106 13.33 -6.23 12.62
CA ASN A 106 13.79 -7.56 12.99
C ASN A 106 13.64 -7.75 14.50
N LYS A 107 13.31 -8.96 14.94
CA LYS A 107 13.36 -9.29 16.37
C LYS A 107 14.79 -9.14 16.86
N LYS A 108 14.96 -8.60 18.06
CA LYS A 108 16.25 -8.60 18.73
C LYS A 108 16.59 -10.05 19.09
N THR A 109 17.60 -10.63 18.44
CA THR A 109 18.21 -11.88 18.91
C THR A 109 18.95 -11.57 20.19
N THR A 110 18.52 -12.22 21.28
CA THR A 110 19.19 -12.15 22.59
C THR A 110 20.23 -13.26 22.66
#